data_AF-A0A0D0J331-F1
#
_entry.id   AF-A0A0D0J331-F1
#
_cell.length_a   1.000
_cell.length_b   1.000
_cell.length_c   1.000
_cell.angle_alpha   90.00
_cell.angle_beta   90.00
_cell.angle_gamma   90.00
#
_symmetry.space_group_name_H-M   'P 1'
#
loop_
_entity.id
_entity.type
_entity.pdbx_description
1 polymer ?
#
loop_
_entity_poly.entity_id
_entity_poly.type
_entity_poly.pdbx_seq_one_letter_code
_entity_poly.pdbx_strand_id
1 'polypeptide(L)'
;MARRDIDQRIAELEEQAKALKARKAATERANDTRRTVVLGSLVLQEIDKDTEASKALRSWLAKELPEKLTRDRDREIFAELLTKISRSNDG
;
A
#
# COMPACT_ATOMS: atom_id res chain seq x y z
N MET A 1 -47.78 22.43 -2.12
CA MET A 1 -46.77 22.57 -1.05
C MET A 1 -46.03 21.25 -0.76
N ALA A 2 -46.71 20.10 -0.72
CA ALA A 2 -46.09 18.79 -0.47
C ALA A 2 -44.98 18.34 -1.45
N ARG A 3 -45.05 18.69 -2.75
CA ARG A 3 -43.98 18.34 -3.72
C ARG A 3 -42.63 18.99 -3.41
N ARG A 4 -42.64 20.29 -3.04
CA ARG A 4 -41.41 21.03 -2.71
C ARG A 4 -40.71 20.47 -1.47
N ASP A 5 -41.47 19.93 -0.52
CA ASP A 5 -40.95 19.30 0.70
C ASP A 5 -40.29 17.94 0.41
N ILE A 6 -40.86 17.15 -0.51
CA ILE A 6 -40.26 15.89 -0.97
C ILE A 6 -38.97 16.15 -1.76
N ASP A 7 -38.96 17.13 -2.67
CA ASP A 7 -37.77 17.47 -3.45
C ASP A 7 -36.62 17.94 -2.54
N GLN A 8 -36.94 18.74 -1.52
CA GLN A 8 -35.97 19.16 -0.50
C GLN A 8 -35.45 17.95 0.29
N ARG A 9 -36.32 17.03 0.68
CA ARG A 9 -35.92 15.83 1.41
C ARG A 9 -35.04 14.89 0.57
N ILE A 10 -35.31 14.78 -0.73
CA ILE A 10 -34.46 14.04 -1.67
C ILE A 10 -33.07 14.67 -1.72
N ALA A 11 -32.99 16.00 -1.87
CA ALA A 11 -31.71 16.71 -1.89
C ALA A 11 -30.90 16.51 -0.60
N GLU A 12 -31.54 16.59 0.57
CA GLU A 12 -30.90 16.32 1.87
C GLU A 12 -30.34 14.89 1.94
N LEU A 13 -31.08 13.89 1.47
CA LEU A 13 -30.64 12.50 1.46
C LEU A 13 -29.49 12.27 0.47
N GLU A 14 -29.50 12.93 -0.68
CA GLU A 14 -28.41 12.88 -1.66
C GLU A 14 -27.12 13.47 -1.10
N GLU A 15 -27.19 14.61 -0.39
CA GLU A 15 -26.04 15.21 0.29
C GLU A 15 -25.49 14.29 1.40
N GLN A 16 -26.36 13.72 2.22
CA GLN A 16 -25.97 12.75 3.25
C GLN A 16 -25.30 11.52 2.63
N ALA A 17 -25.87 10.98 1.54
CA ALA A 17 -25.29 9.85 0.83
C ALA A 17 -23.91 10.19 0.25
N LYS A 18 -23.74 11.40 -0.32
CA LYS A 18 -22.45 11.87 -0.83
C LYS A 18 -21.41 11.98 0.28
N ALA A 19 -21.77 12.52 1.44
CA ALA A 19 -20.89 12.61 2.60
C ALA A 19 -20.46 11.23 3.11
N LEU A 20 -21.40 10.28 3.22
CA LEU A 20 -21.11 8.91 3.63
C LEU A 20 -20.21 8.18 2.64
N LYS A 21 -20.44 8.34 1.33
CA LYS A 21 -19.58 7.78 0.27
C LYS A 21 -18.16 8.34 0.35
N ALA A 22 -18.01 9.65 0.55
CA ALA A 22 -16.71 10.29 0.70
C ALA A 22 -15.96 9.75 1.93
N ARG A 23 -16.65 9.59 3.06
CA ARG A 23 -16.07 9.00 4.28
C ARG A 23 -15.66 7.54 4.06
N LYS A 24 -16.50 6.74 3.41
CA LYS A 24 -16.18 5.35 3.08
C LYS A 24 -14.91 5.26 2.23
N ALA A 25 -14.82 6.04 1.15
CA ALA A 25 -13.64 6.07 0.28
C ALA A 25 -12.38 6.53 1.03
N ALA A 26 -12.50 7.48 1.96
CA ALA A 26 -11.38 7.91 2.81
C ALA A 26 -10.90 6.77 3.73
N THR A 27 -11.83 6.05 4.37
CA THR A 27 -11.51 4.89 5.21
C THR A 27 -10.86 3.76 4.41
N GLU A 28 -11.33 3.48 3.20
CA GLU A 28 -10.75 2.46 2.32
C GLU A 28 -9.30 2.80 1.96
N ARG A 29 -9.02 4.04 1.53
CA ARG A 29 -7.65 4.48 1.25
C ARG A 29 -6.74 4.43 2.48
N ALA A 30 -7.27 4.80 3.65
CA ALA A 30 -6.53 4.72 4.91
C ALA A 30 -6.17 3.26 5.25
N ASN A 31 -7.13 2.34 5.08
CA ASN A 31 -6.91 0.91 5.30
C ASN A 31 -5.90 0.33 4.30
N ASP A 32 -5.98 0.70 3.02
CA ASP A 32 -5.03 0.23 2.00
C ASP A 32 -3.62 0.73 2.28
N THR A 33 -3.47 2.01 2.62
CA THR A 33 -2.19 2.58 3.04
C THR A 33 -1.65 1.83 4.26
N ARG A 34 -2.49 1.55 5.26
CA ARG A 34 -2.09 0.82 6.46
C ARG A 34 -1.64 -0.60 6.13
N ARG A 35 -2.33 -1.31 5.24
CA ARG A 35 -1.94 -2.66 4.79
C ARG A 35 -0.58 -2.65 4.13
N THR A 36 -0.34 -1.74 3.17
CA THR A 36 0.94 -1.64 2.48
C THR A 36 2.08 -1.31 3.45
N VAL A 37 1.86 -0.39 4.39
CA VAL A 37 2.87 -0.02 5.39
C VAL A 37 3.20 -1.20 6.32
N VAL A 38 2.18 -1.89 6.85
CA VAL A 38 2.39 -3.02 7.76
C VAL A 38 3.09 -4.17 7.03
N LEU A 39 2.64 -4.54 5.83
CA LEU A 39 3.30 -5.58 5.03
C LEU A 39 4.73 -5.20 4.67
N GLY A 40 4.98 -3.95 4.26
CA GLY A 40 6.33 -3.46 3.97
C GLY A 40 7.24 -3.57 5.18
N SER A 41 6.78 -3.14 6.35
CA SER A 41 7.56 -3.24 7.60
C SER A 41 7.89 -4.68 7.99
N LEU A 42 6.92 -5.60 7.80
CA LEU A 42 7.12 -7.02 8.07
C LEU A 42 8.17 -7.62 7.13
N VAL A 43 8.09 -7.32 5.83
CA VAL A 43 9.07 -7.80 4.84
C VAL A 43 10.46 -7.29 5.17
N LEU A 44 10.62 -6.00 5.49
CA LEU A 44 11.90 -5.41 5.88
C LEU A 44 12.50 -6.07 7.13
N GLN A 45 11.67 -6.45 8.10
CA GLN A 45 12.13 -7.19 9.26
C GLN A 45 12.51 -8.65 8.92
N GLU A 46 11.77 -9.28 8.02
CA GLU A 46 11.98 -10.69 7.67
C GLU A 46 13.28 -10.91 6.89
N ILE A 47 13.61 -10.00 5.97
CA ILE A 47 14.88 -10.05 5.21
C ILE A 47 16.11 -9.76 6.05
N ASP A 48 15.99 -9.48 7.35
CA ASP A 48 17.13 -9.26 8.25
C ASP A 48 17.43 -10.51 9.09
N LYS A 49 16.56 -11.51 9.06
CA LYS A 49 16.76 -12.77 9.78
C LYS A 49 17.62 -13.73 8.97
N ASP A 50 18.28 -14.65 9.66
CA ASP A 50 19.04 -15.74 9.03
C ASP A 50 18.26 -17.06 9.08
N THR A 51 17.11 -17.08 8.40
CA THR A 51 16.32 -18.30 8.20
C THR A 51 16.27 -18.65 6.73
N GLU A 52 16.02 -19.92 6.40
CA GLU A 52 15.85 -20.35 5.01
C GLU A 52 14.68 -19.64 4.31
N ALA A 53 13.60 -19.34 5.05
CA ALA A 53 12.50 -18.54 4.53
C ALA A 53 12.94 -17.10 4.19
N SER A 54 13.76 -16.49 5.04
CA SER A 54 14.32 -15.15 4.82
C SER A 54 15.28 -15.12 3.63
N LYS A 55 16.11 -16.16 3.44
CA LYS A 55 16.98 -16.31 2.26
C LYS A 55 16.16 -16.44 0.98
N ALA A 56 15.15 -17.31 0.97
CA ALA A 56 14.24 -17.45 -0.16
C ALA A 56 13.51 -16.14 -0.50
N LEU A 57 13.07 -15.40 0.53
CA LEU A 57 12.44 -14.09 0.37
C LEU A 57 13.39 -13.05 -0.22
N ARG A 58 14.64 -12.98 0.26
CA ARG A 58 15.68 -12.08 -0.29
C ARG A 58 15.95 -12.40 -1.75
N SER A 59 16.07 -13.68 -2.09
CA SER A 59 16.27 -14.14 -3.46
C SER A 59 15.12 -13.74 -4.39
N TRP A 60 13.88 -13.94 -3.95
CA TRP A 60 12.70 -13.53 -4.70
C TRP A 60 12.65 -11.99 -4.88
N LEU A 61 12.91 -11.22 -3.82
CA LEU A 61 12.94 -9.75 -3.87
C LEU A 61 14.04 -9.23 -4.79
N ALA A 62 15.22 -9.83 -4.79
CA ALA A 62 16.33 -9.42 -5.65
C ALA A 62 15.99 -9.54 -7.15
N LYS A 63 15.10 -10.46 -7.51
CA LYS A 63 14.58 -10.61 -8.87
C LYS A 63 13.43 -9.65 -9.17
N GLU A 64 12.40 -9.63 -8.33
CA GLU A 64 11.13 -8.95 -8.64
C GLU A 64 11.18 -7.44 -8.37
N LEU A 65 11.84 -7.01 -7.30
CA LEU A 65 11.81 -5.60 -6.87
C LEU A 65 12.43 -4.66 -7.91
N PRO A 66 13.59 -4.97 -8.55
CA PRO A 66 14.13 -4.11 -9.61
C PRO A 66 13.19 -3.91 -10.80
N GLU A 67 12.36 -4.90 -11.14
CA GLU A 67 11.39 -4.81 -12.24
C GLU A 67 10.21 -3.89 -11.89
N LYS A 68 9.87 -3.77 -10.59
CA LYS A 68 8.78 -2.89 -10.13
C LYS A 68 9.19 -1.42 -10.04
N LEU A 69 10.49 -1.13 -9.88
CA LEU A 69 11.01 0.23 -9.74
C LEU A 69 11.11 0.90 -11.12
N THR A 70 10.01 1.51 -11.56
CA THR A 70 9.93 2.13 -12.89
C THR A 70 10.45 3.57 -12.93
N ARG A 71 10.55 4.25 -11.78
CA ARG A 71 11.01 5.64 -11.67
C ARG A 71 12.42 5.71 -11.11
N ASP A 72 13.24 6.61 -11.62
CA ASP A 72 14.63 6.77 -11.18
C ASP A 72 14.75 7.10 -9.69
N ARG A 73 13.87 7.98 -9.19
CA ARG A 73 13.78 8.28 -7.75
C ARG A 73 13.53 7.04 -6.90
N ASP A 74 12.68 6.13 -7.36
CA ASP A 74 12.40 4.90 -6.62
C ASP A 74 13.62 3.96 -6.66
N ARG A 75 14.35 3.91 -7.79
CA ARG A 75 15.62 3.15 -7.87
C ARG A 75 16.66 3.69 -6.88
N GLU A 76 16.77 5.01 -6.74
CA GLU A 76 17.69 5.64 -5.78
C GLU A 76 17.34 5.32 -4.33
N ILE A 77 16.06 5.45 -3.96
CA ILE A 77 15.59 5.17 -2.59
C ILE A 77 15.85 3.70 -2.20
N PHE A 78 15.70 2.78 -3.14
CA PHE A 78 15.85 1.34 -2.90
C PHE A 78 17.26 0.80 -3.15
N ALA A 79 18.22 1.61 -3.62
CA ALA A 79 19.54 1.14 -4.03
C ALA A 79 20.31 0.42 -2.90
N GLU A 80 20.28 0.98 -1.69
CA GLU A 80 20.93 0.37 -0.52
C GLU A 80 20.27 -0.97 -0.16
N LEU A 81 18.93 -1.02 -0.20
CA LEU A 81 18.17 -2.23 0.09
C LEU A 81 18.46 -3.34 -0.93
N LEU A 82 18.48 -3.00 -2.23
CA LEU A 82 18.82 -3.93 -3.31
C LEU A 82 20.23 -4.50 -3.13
N THR A 83 21.19 -3.65 -2.77
CA THR A 83 22.56 -4.08 -2.48
C THR A 83 22.61 -5.05 -1.30
N LYS A 84 21.86 -4.75 -0.23
CA LYS A 84 21.78 -5.61 0.96
C LYS A 84 21.24 -7.00 0.62
N ILE A 85 20.10 -7.07 -0.07
CA ILE A 85 19.46 -8.36 -0.38
C ILE A 85 20.26 -9.20 -1.39
N SER A 86 20.98 -8.57 -2.32
CA SER A 86 21.83 -9.29 -3.28
C SER A 86 23.06 -9.92 -2.63
N ARG A 87 23.73 -9.20 -1.71
CA ARG A 87 24.93 -9.73 -1.02
C ARG A 87 24.64 -10.91 -0.10
N SER A 88 23.44 -10.96 0.47
CA SER A 88 23.02 -12.05 1.37
C SER A 88 22.64 -13.34 0.64
N ASN A 89 22.67 -13.34 -0.70
CA ASN A 89 22.30 -14.48 -1.54
C ASN A 89 23.51 -15.28 -2.05
N ASP A 90 24.73 -14.76 -1.87
CA ASP A 90 25.99 -15.33 -2.37
C ASP A 90 26.72 -16.23 -1.33
N GLY A 91 26.04 -16.65 -0.26
CA GLY A 91 26.58 -17.51 0.80
C GLY A 91 25.61 -18.62 1.21
#